data_AF-A0A1V5MG92-F1
#
_entry.id   AF-A0A1V5MG92-F1
#
_cell.length_a   1.000
_cell.length_b   1.000
_cell.length_c   1.000
_cell.angle_alpha   90.00
_cell.angle_beta   90.00
_cell.angle_gamma   90.00
#
_symmetry.space_group_name_H-M   'P 1'
#
loop_
_entity.id
_entity.type
_entity.pdbx_description
1 polymer ?
#
loop_
_entity_poly.entity_id
_entity_poly.type
_entity_poly.pdbx_seq_one_letter_code
_entity_poly.pdbx_strand_id
1 'polypeptide(L)'
;MDWLLSLNPILLALLATLFTWLMTAMGAAMVFFFKEINKKALNLMLGFAAGVMIAASFWSLLNPAIEMAEAHGDIPWVPAVVGFLLGGGFLFGVDRFLPHLHMGLSRDKAEGIKTSWQRSVLLVLAITLHNIPEGLAVGVAFGVLADSPDMGALAGALALAMGIGLQNFPEGAAVSVPLRREGFSRLKSFTYGQLSGVVEPIAGVLGALLVFLVKPLLPYALAFAAGAMIYVVVEELIPESQRGDETDLSTIGTLFGFSVMMLLDVALG
;
A
#
# COMPACT_ATOMS: atom_id res chain seq x y z
N MET A 1 -8.80 19.36 -15.98
CA MET A 1 -9.11 18.47 -14.85
C MET A 1 -9.93 19.17 -13.78
N ASP A 2 -10.08 20.49 -13.89
CA ASP A 2 -10.64 21.40 -12.88
C ASP A 2 -12.06 21.03 -12.42
N TRP A 3 -12.85 20.37 -13.27
CA TRP A 3 -14.15 19.85 -12.88
C TRP A 3 -14.08 18.80 -11.77
N LEU A 4 -12.97 18.05 -11.64
CA LEU A 4 -12.76 17.10 -10.54
C LEU A 4 -12.69 17.81 -9.19
N LEU A 5 -12.17 19.04 -9.13
CA LEU A 5 -12.15 19.85 -7.89
C LEU A 5 -13.57 20.24 -7.44
N SER A 6 -14.56 20.18 -8.32
CA SER A 6 -15.97 20.41 -7.96
C SER A 6 -16.67 19.17 -7.37
N LEU A 7 -16.03 18.01 -7.43
CA LEU A 7 -16.56 16.77 -6.87
C LEU A 7 -16.30 16.68 -5.36
N ASN A 8 -17.11 15.90 -4.67
CA ASN A 8 -16.91 15.61 -3.25
C ASN A 8 -15.57 14.87 -3.05
N PRO A 9 -14.65 15.37 -2.20
CA PRO A 9 -13.35 14.72 -1.95
C PRO A 9 -13.45 13.28 -1.43
N ILE A 10 -14.49 12.95 -0.65
CA ILE A 10 -14.74 11.58 -0.18
C ILE A 10 -15.15 10.69 -1.35
N LEU A 11 -15.91 11.22 -2.31
CA LEU A 11 -16.25 10.48 -3.53
C LEU A 11 -15.00 10.24 -4.38
N LEU A 12 -14.12 11.24 -4.52
CA LEU A 12 -12.84 11.08 -5.21
C LEU A 12 -11.97 10.01 -4.54
N ALA A 13 -11.84 10.06 -3.21
CA ALA A 13 -11.13 9.05 -2.42
C ALA A 13 -11.70 7.65 -2.65
N LEU A 14 -13.03 7.50 -2.64
CA LEU A 14 -13.70 6.22 -2.92
C LEU A 14 -13.42 5.72 -4.34
N LEU A 15 -13.50 6.59 -5.36
CA LEU A 15 -13.24 6.20 -6.74
C LEU A 15 -11.77 5.81 -6.95
N ALA A 16 -10.85 6.56 -6.33
CA ALA A 16 -9.43 6.25 -6.37
C ALA A 16 -9.11 4.92 -5.70
N THR A 17 -9.68 4.66 -4.52
CA THR A 17 -9.44 3.39 -3.81
C THR A 17 -10.20 2.20 -4.38
N LEU A 18 -11.32 2.42 -5.07
CA LEU A 18 -11.93 1.39 -5.93
C LEU A 18 -11.03 1.05 -7.12
N PHE A 19 -10.32 2.03 -7.67
CA PHE A 19 -9.33 1.79 -8.72
C PHE A 19 -8.13 0.98 -8.19
N THR A 20 -7.57 1.32 -7.03
CA THR A 20 -6.46 0.54 -6.45
C THR A 20 -6.87 -0.89 -6.12
N TRP A 21 -8.05 -1.09 -5.50
CA TRP A 21 -8.62 -2.42 -5.28
C TRP A 21 -8.86 -3.18 -6.59
N LEU A 22 -9.34 -2.51 -7.66
CA LEU A 22 -9.52 -3.15 -8.96
C LEU A 22 -8.18 -3.65 -9.52
N MET A 23 -7.09 -2.92 -9.31
CA MET A 23 -5.75 -3.37 -9.71
C MET A 23 -5.32 -4.61 -8.91
N THR A 24 -5.60 -4.67 -7.61
CA THR A 24 -5.42 -5.89 -6.78
C THR A 24 -6.22 -7.05 -7.36
N ALA A 25 -7.49 -6.82 -7.72
CA ALA A 25 -8.35 -7.82 -8.33
C ALA A 25 -7.83 -8.27 -9.71
N MET A 26 -7.31 -7.35 -10.53
CA MET A 26 -6.72 -7.66 -11.83
C MET A 26 -5.44 -8.50 -11.70
N GLY A 27 -4.58 -8.17 -10.73
CA GLY A 27 -3.43 -8.99 -10.36
C GLY A 27 -3.86 -10.39 -9.93
N ALA A 28 -4.88 -10.46 -9.06
CA ALA A 28 -5.43 -11.74 -8.59
C ALA A 28 -6.06 -12.58 -9.72
N ALA A 29 -6.58 -11.94 -10.77
CA ALA A 29 -7.19 -12.61 -11.92
C ALA A 29 -6.16 -13.39 -12.77
N MET A 30 -4.85 -13.19 -12.56
CA MET A 30 -3.81 -13.96 -13.24
C MET A 30 -3.95 -15.47 -13.05
N VAL A 31 -4.58 -15.93 -11.95
CA VAL A 31 -4.84 -17.35 -11.67
C VAL A 31 -5.78 -18.04 -12.67
N PHE A 32 -6.55 -17.27 -13.45
CA PHE A 32 -7.40 -17.82 -14.50
C PHE A 32 -6.58 -18.26 -15.71
N PHE A 33 -5.47 -17.56 -15.98
CA PHE A 33 -4.58 -17.81 -17.12
C PHE A 33 -3.39 -18.69 -16.73
N PHE A 34 -2.85 -18.50 -15.54
CA PHE A 34 -1.62 -19.16 -15.08
C PHE A 34 -1.87 -19.98 -13.80
N LYS A 35 -1.33 -21.20 -13.76
CA LYS A 35 -1.29 -22.00 -12.52
C LYS A 35 -0.10 -21.63 -11.64
N GLU A 36 1.02 -21.27 -12.27
CA GLU A 36 2.23 -20.82 -11.62
C GLU A 36 2.78 -19.61 -12.39
N ILE A 37 3.41 -18.68 -11.68
CA ILE A 37 4.22 -17.60 -12.27
C ILE A 37 5.69 -17.97 -12.08
N ASN A 38 6.51 -17.66 -13.08
CA ASN A 38 7.96 -17.80 -12.97
C ASN A 38 8.45 -16.99 -11.76
N LYS A 39 9.20 -17.63 -10.87
CA LYS A 39 9.73 -16.99 -9.66
C LYS A 39 10.53 -15.71 -9.94
N LYS A 40 11.27 -15.67 -11.05
CA LYS A 40 11.98 -14.46 -11.52
C LYS A 40 11.03 -13.30 -11.81
N ALA A 41 9.90 -13.58 -12.47
CA ALA A 41 8.88 -12.56 -12.74
C ALA A 41 8.19 -12.11 -11.45
N LEU A 42 7.93 -13.03 -10.51
CA LEU A 42 7.38 -12.68 -9.20
C LEU A 42 8.35 -11.80 -8.38
N ASN A 43 9.64 -12.14 -8.35
CA ASN A 43 10.67 -11.35 -7.68
C ASN A 43 10.77 -9.94 -8.28
N LEU A 44 10.72 -9.81 -9.61
CA LEU A 44 10.68 -8.52 -10.30
C LEU A 44 9.44 -7.71 -9.94
N MET A 45 8.25 -8.33 -9.94
CA MET A 45 6.98 -7.70 -9.60
C MET A 45 6.95 -7.20 -8.15
N LEU A 46 7.39 -8.02 -7.20
CA LEU A 46 7.45 -7.66 -5.77
C LEU A 46 8.52 -6.60 -5.51
N GLY A 47 9.67 -6.70 -6.18
CA GLY A 47 10.69 -5.65 -6.15
C GLY A 47 10.13 -4.32 -6.65
N PHE A 48 9.41 -4.34 -7.77
CA PHE A 48 8.71 -3.16 -8.31
C PHE A 48 7.75 -2.55 -7.30
N ALA A 49 6.92 -3.38 -6.65
CA ALA A 49 5.99 -2.91 -5.63
C ALA A 49 6.70 -2.24 -4.44
N ALA A 50 7.75 -2.88 -3.93
CA ALA A 50 8.59 -2.30 -2.88
C ALA A 50 9.17 -0.93 -3.30
N GLY A 51 9.67 -0.81 -4.53
CA GLY A 51 10.22 0.44 -5.05
C GLY A 51 9.18 1.56 -5.09
N VAL A 52 7.98 1.27 -5.60
CA VAL A 52 6.87 2.24 -5.64
C VAL A 52 6.51 2.71 -4.24
N MET A 53 6.35 1.79 -3.29
CA MET A 53 5.95 2.12 -1.92
C MET A 53 7.02 2.94 -1.18
N ILE A 54 8.31 2.65 -1.36
CA ILE A 54 9.40 3.45 -0.77
C ILE A 54 9.34 4.89 -1.30
N ALA A 55 9.22 5.07 -2.61
CA ALA A 55 9.13 6.39 -3.21
C ALA A 55 7.86 7.13 -2.76
N ALA A 56 6.69 6.49 -2.81
CA ALA A 56 5.43 7.08 -2.36
C ALA A 56 5.47 7.51 -0.88
N SER A 57 6.13 6.71 -0.03
CA SER A 57 6.31 7.04 1.39
C SER A 57 7.05 8.35 1.61
N PHE A 58 8.04 8.67 0.78
CA PHE A 58 8.75 9.94 0.88
C PHE A 58 7.99 11.07 0.17
N TRP A 59 7.82 10.96 -1.15
CA TRP A 59 7.35 12.06 -1.98
C TRP A 59 5.88 12.40 -1.79
N SER A 60 5.03 11.39 -1.66
CA SER A 60 3.58 11.61 -1.60
C SER A 60 3.03 11.66 -0.17
N LEU A 61 3.85 11.35 0.84
CA LEU A 61 3.42 11.31 2.24
C LEU A 61 4.32 12.13 3.17
N LEU A 62 5.61 11.79 3.32
CA LEU A 62 6.50 12.53 4.24
C LEU A 62 6.78 13.96 3.79
N ASN A 63 7.06 14.20 2.51
CA ASN A 63 7.34 15.54 2.01
C ASN A 63 6.12 16.46 2.17
N PRO A 64 4.90 16.07 1.77
CA PRO A 64 3.69 16.84 2.05
C PRO A 64 3.45 17.06 3.55
N ALA A 65 3.73 16.06 4.40
CA ALA A 65 3.62 16.24 5.85
C ALA A 65 4.57 17.34 6.38
N ILE A 66 5.80 17.39 5.88
CA ILE A 66 6.80 18.40 6.25
C ILE A 66 6.37 19.78 5.76
N GLU A 67 5.96 19.90 4.50
CA GLU A 67 5.51 21.17 3.90
C GLU A 67 4.24 21.71 4.60
N MET A 68 3.30 20.84 4.94
CA MET A 68 2.11 21.22 5.70
C MET A 68 2.46 21.73 7.10
N ALA A 69 3.42 21.11 7.77
CA ALA A 69 3.89 21.56 9.08
C ALA A 69 4.60 22.93 9.00
N GLU A 70 5.43 23.15 7.96
CA GLU A 70 6.03 24.46 7.67
C GLU A 70 4.96 25.54 7.46
N ALA A 71 3.95 25.24 6.64
CA ALA A 71 2.87 26.16 6.34
C ALA A 71 2.04 26.54 7.58
N HIS A 72 1.92 25.64 8.57
CA HIS A 72 1.24 25.90 9.84
C HIS A 72 2.11 26.64 10.87
N GLY A 73 3.40 26.87 10.58
CA GLY A 73 4.35 27.46 11.52
C GLY A 73 4.82 26.49 12.61
N ASP A 74 4.60 25.19 12.42
CA ASP A 74 5.13 24.14 13.30
C ASP A 74 6.61 23.87 13.00
N ILE A 75 7.27 23.10 13.88
CA ILE A 75 8.63 22.61 13.63
C ILE A 75 8.52 21.38 12.70
N PRO A 76 8.97 21.43 11.44
CA PRO A 76 8.52 20.48 10.40
C PRO A 76 8.92 19.03 10.63
N TRP A 77 10.12 18.82 11.19
CA TRP A 77 10.61 17.48 11.47
C TRP A 77 9.83 16.78 12.60
N VAL A 78 9.11 17.53 13.46
CA VAL A 78 8.39 16.95 14.60
C VAL A 78 7.25 16.04 14.13
N PRO A 79 6.25 16.51 13.36
CA PRO A 79 5.21 15.62 12.86
C PRO A 79 5.75 14.52 11.95
N ALA A 80 6.75 14.83 11.13
CA ALA A 80 7.38 13.84 10.24
C ALA A 80 8.00 12.68 11.03
N VAL A 81 8.87 12.95 12.00
CA VAL A 81 9.54 11.90 12.79
C VAL A 81 8.57 11.19 13.72
N VAL A 82 7.74 11.95 14.44
CA VAL A 82 6.80 11.36 15.42
C VAL A 82 5.75 10.52 14.70
N GLY A 83 5.12 11.04 13.66
CA GLY A 83 4.15 10.29 12.87
C GLY A 83 4.77 9.04 12.27
N PHE A 84 5.92 9.16 11.61
CA PHE A 84 6.62 8.03 10.99
C PHE A 84 6.95 6.91 11.99
N LEU A 85 7.53 7.25 13.14
CA LEU A 85 7.86 6.26 14.16
C LEU A 85 6.60 5.64 14.80
N LEU A 86 5.54 6.42 14.99
CA LEU A 86 4.26 5.90 15.48
C LEU A 86 3.60 4.96 14.47
N GLY A 87 3.69 5.26 13.17
CA GLY A 87 3.17 4.42 12.09
C GLY A 87 3.88 3.07 12.02
N GLY A 88 5.21 3.09 11.95
CA GLY A 88 6.01 1.88 11.96
C GLY A 88 5.86 1.09 13.28
N GLY A 89 5.87 1.80 14.42
CA GLY A 89 5.67 1.19 15.73
C GLY A 89 4.27 0.59 15.92
N PHE A 90 3.24 1.20 15.33
CA PHE A 90 1.88 0.67 15.31
C PHE A 90 1.83 -0.66 14.56
N LEU A 91 2.35 -0.72 13.32
CA LEU A 91 2.36 -1.97 12.57
C LEU A 91 3.24 -3.03 13.21
N PHE A 92 4.41 -2.67 13.73
CA PHE A 92 5.23 -3.57 14.53
C PHE A 92 4.46 -4.17 15.71
N GLY A 93 3.65 -3.35 16.40
CA GLY A 93 2.75 -3.82 17.44
C GLY A 93 1.68 -4.77 16.90
N VAL A 94 1.02 -4.39 15.80
CA VAL A 94 -0.01 -5.20 15.13
C VAL A 94 0.54 -6.58 14.75
N ASP A 95 1.71 -6.64 14.13
CA ASP A 95 2.39 -7.89 13.74
C ASP A 95 2.71 -8.78 14.94
N ARG A 96 3.10 -8.17 16.06
CA ARG A 96 3.40 -8.90 17.28
C ARG A 96 2.18 -9.59 17.88
N PHE A 97 0.98 -9.04 17.66
CA PHE A 97 -0.27 -9.59 18.20
C PHE A 97 -1.04 -10.44 17.19
N LEU A 98 -1.13 -9.99 15.94
CA LEU A 98 -1.96 -10.63 14.94
C LEU A 98 -1.28 -11.87 14.38
N PRO A 99 -1.98 -13.01 14.39
CA PRO A 99 -1.46 -14.23 13.82
C PRO A 99 -1.34 -14.09 12.31
N HIS A 100 -0.12 -14.01 11.80
CA HIS A 100 0.11 -13.84 10.37
C HIS A 100 1.29 -14.69 9.91
N LEU A 101 1.40 -14.85 8.60
CA LEU A 101 2.44 -15.64 7.98
C LEU A 101 2.93 -14.89 6.76
N HIS A 102 4.21 -14.56 6.72
CA HIS A 102 4.79 -14.01 5.50
C HIS A 102 4.69 -15.02 4.36
N MET A 103 4.56 -14.50 3.13
CA MET A 103 4.57 -15.31 1.92
C MET A 103 5.72 -16.31 1.92
N GLY A 104 5.57 -17.47 1.27
CA GLY A 104 6.63 -18.48 1.13
C GLY A 104 7.14 -19.20 2.40
N LEU A 105 6.81 -18.78 3.63
CA LEU A 105 7.28 -19.44 4.86
C LEU A 105 6.41 -20.64 5.26
N SER A 106 6.99 -21.57 6.02
CA SER A 106 6.30 -22.70 6.62
C SER A 106 5.53 -22.27 7.88
N ARG A 107 4.47 -23.01 8.22
CA ARG A 107 3.51 -22.63 9.28
C ARG A 107 4.09 -22.56 10.69
N ASP A 108 5.20 -23.27 10.94
CA ASP A 108 5.99 -23.20 12.17
C ASP A 108 6.70 -21.84 12.37
N LYS A 109 6.79 -21.04 11.31
CA LYS A 109 7.31 -19.67 11.31
C LYS A 109 6.20 -18.61 11.29
N ALA A 110 4.96 -18.98 11.63
CA ALA A 110 3.89 -18.00 11.78
C ALA A 110 4.18 -17.09 12.99
N GLU A 111 3.98 -15.79 12.80
CA GLU A 111 4.17 -14.76 13.82
C GLU A 111 2.84 -14.46 14.55
N GLY A 112 2.91 -13.65 15.61
CA GLY A 112 1.76 -13.31 16.45
C GLY A 112 1.29 -14.43 17.39
N ILE A 113 0.02 -14.35 17.82
CA ILE A 113 -0.60 -15.35 18.72
C ILE A 113 -0.70 -16.70 17.99
N LYS A 114 -0.33 -17.81 18.64
CA LYS A 114 -0.43 -19.14 17.99
C LYS A 114 -1.89 -19.49 17.65
N THR A 115 -2.15 -19.93 16.42
CA THR A 115 -3.50 -20.34 15.98
C THR A 115 -3.54 -21.63 15.19
N SER A 116 -4.74 -22.21 15.13
CA SER A 116 -5.05 -23.36 14.28
C SER A 116 -5.43 -22.98 12.84
N TRP A 117 -5.34 -21.70 12.45
CA TRP A 117 -5.78 -21.21 11.15
C TRP A 117 -4.94 -21.76 9.99
N GLN A 118 -5.56 -21.88 8.82
CA GLN A 118 -4.89 -22.35 7.61
C GLN A 118 -3.87 -21.30 7.14
N ARG A 119 -2.74 -21.76 6.58
CA ARG A 119 -1.69 -20.91 5.98
C ARG A 119 -2.27 -19.85 5.04
N SER A 120 -3.18 -20.23 4.17
CA SER A 120 -3.85 -19.33 3.23
C SER A 120 -4.60 -18.19 3.90
N VAL A 121 -5.19 -18.43 5.09
CA VAL A 121 -5.90 -17.40 5.85
C VAL A 121 -4.91 -16.43 6.48
N LEU A 122 -3.79 -16.93 6.99
CA LEU A 122 -2.73 -16.11 7.57
C LEU A 122 -2.07 -15.20 6.51
N LEU A 123 -1.88 -15.72 5.29
CA LEU A 123 -1.36 -14.95 4.15
C LEU A 123 -2.31 -13.84 3.72
N VAL A 124 -3.59 -14.17 3.55
CA VAL A 124 -4.61 -13.17 3.17
C VAL A 124 -4.73 -12.12 4.26
N LEU A 125 -4.72 -12.51 5.54
CA LEU A 125 -4.80 -11.56 6.65
C LEU A 125 -3.61 -10.60 6.67
N ALA A 126 -2.38 -11.09 6.51
CA ALA A 126 -1.19 -10.23 6.46
C ALA A 126 -1.38 -9.14 5.40
N ILE A 127 -1.71 -9.56 4.18
CA ILE A 127 -1.85 -8.65 3.05
C ILE A 127 -3.05 -7.72 3.21
N THR A 128 -4.15 -8.20 3.80
CA THR A 128 -5.27 -7.32 4.18
C THR A 128 -4.83 -6.21 5.14
N LEU A 129 -3.97 -6.50 6.11
CA LEU A 129 -3.49 -5.46 7.04
C LEU A 129 -2.63 -4.42 6.32
N HIS A 130 -1.86 -4.82 5.30
CA HIS A 130 -1.02 -3.92 4.50
C HIS A 130 -1.83 -2.99 3.59
N ASN A 131 -2.95 -3.47 3.09
CA ASN A 131 -3.88 -2.69 2.28
C ASN A 131 -4.60 -1.58 3.07
N ILE A 132 -4.58 -1.62 4.42
CA ILE A 132 -5.19 -0.57 5.26
C ILE A 132 -4.38 0.74 5.18
N PRO A 133 -3.06 0.77 5.46
CA PRO A 133 -2.22 1.96 5.25
C PRO A 133 -2.32 2.56 3.85
N GLU A 134 -2.38 1.72 2.81
CA GLU A 134 -2.48 2.17 1.41
C GLU A 134 -3.80 2.87 1.13
N GLY A 135 -4.93 2.24 1.50
CA GLY A 135 -6.23 2.87 1.39
C GLY A 135 -6.30 4.18 2.18
N LEU A 136 -5.80 4.19 3.42
CA LEU A 136 -5.75 5.39 4.26
C LEU A 136 -4.93 6.51 3.61
N ALA A 137 -3.76 6.19 3.03
CA ALA A 137 -2.89 7.13 2.35
C ALA A 137 -3.59 7.83 1.17
N VAL A 138 -4.23 7.06 0.28
CA VAL A 138 -5.04 7.61 -0.82
C VAL A 138 -6.19 8.46 -0.27
N GLY A 139 -6.87 7.96 0.77
CA GLY A 139 -7.98 8.66 1.41
C GLY A 139 -7.60 10.04 1.96
N VAL A 140 -6.50 10.12 2.72
CA VAL A 140 -6.00 11.38 3.28
C VAL A 140 -5.58 12.33 2.17
N ALA A 141 -4.87 11.85 1.14
CA ALA A 141 -4.42 12.70 0.02
C ALA A 141 -5.60 13.38 -0.70
N PHE A 142 -6.68 12.64 -0.99
CA PHE A 142 -7.89 13.25 -1.56
C PHE A 142 -8.66 14.10 -0.53
N GLY A 143 -8.68 13.71 0.75
CA GLY A 143 -9.37 14.45 1.80
C GLY A 143 -8.86 15.88 1.96
N VAL A 144 -7.55 16.12 1.77
CA VAL A 144 -6.93 17.46 1.86
C VAL A 144 -7.57 18.46 0.89
N LEU A 145 -8.07 18.00 -0.27
CA LEU A 145 -8.76 18.83 -1.26
C LEU A 145 -10.04 19.49 -0.73
N ALA A 146 -10.59 18.99 0.38
CA ALA A 146 -11.77 19.57 0.98
C ALA A 146 -11.54 20.95 1.60
N ASP A 147 -10.31 21.24 2.01
CA ASP A 147 -9.96 22.52 2.64
C ASP A 147 -9.28 23.48 1.66
N SER A 148 -8.35 22.94 0.88
CA SER A 148 -7.55 23.70 -0.09
C SER A 148 -7.60 23.00 -1.45
N PRO A 149 -8.71 23.15 -2.20
CA PRO A 149 -8.81 22.58 -3.53
C PRO A 149 -7.84 23.28 -4.47
N ASP A 150 -6.70 22.63 -4.69
CA ASP A 150 -5.62 23.06 -5.57
C ASP A 150 -5.34 21.98 -6.61
N MET A 151 -4.92 22.42 -7.80
CA MET A 151 -4.62 21.50 -8.90
C MET A 151 -3.37 20.66 -8.63
N GLY A 152 -2.37 21.19 -7.94
CA GLY A 152 -1.18 20.43 -7.51
C GLY A 152 -1.54 19.37 -6.49
N ALA A 153 -2.32 19.72 -5.46
CA ALA A 153 -2.83 18.75 -4.49
C ALA A 153 -3.64 17.62 -5.14
N LEU A 154 -4.49 17.94 -6.12
CA LEU A 154 -5.26 16.94 -6.86
C LEU A 154 -4.33 16.02 -7.66
N ALA A 155 -3.34 16.60 -8.32
CA ALA A 155 -2.42 15.85 -9.16
C ALA A 155 -1.49 14.96 -8.32
N GLY A 156 -1.03 15.41 -7.15
CA GLY A 156 -0.32 14.58 -6.17
C GLY A 156 -1.18 13.43 -5.63
N ALA A 157 -2.45 13.68 -5.30
CA ALA A 157 -3.37 12.62 -4.87
C ALA A 157 -3.62 11.57 -5.97
N LEU A 158 -3.73 12.02 -7.24
CA LEU A 158 -3.83 11.13 -8.40
C LEU A 158 -2.53 10.36 -8.64
N ALA A 159 -1.37 10.99 -8.49
CA ALA A 159 -0.06 10.34 -8.62
C ALA A 159 0.09 9.22 -7.57
N LEU A 160 -0.26 9.50 -6.31
CA LEU A 160 -0.27 8.50 -5.24
C LEU A 160 -1.23 7.33 -5.55
N ALA A 161 -2.46 7.63 -5.96
CA ALA A 161 -3.44 6.60 -6.31
C ALA A 161 -2.99 5.74 -7.51
N MET A 162 -2.34 6.35 -8.51
CA MET A 162 -1.76 5.61 -9.63
C MET A 162 -0.58 4.75 -9.20
N GLY A 163 0.32 5.28 -8.36
CA GLY A 163 1.43 4.52 -7.79
C GLY A 163 0.94 3.29 -7.05
N ILE A 164 0.04 3.48 -6.09
CA ILE A 164 -0.58 2.37 -5.34
C ILE A 164 -1.30 1.41 -6.29
N GLY A 165 -2.11 1.89 -7.23
CA GLY A 165 -2.76 1.01 -8.21
C GLY A 165 -1.77 0.17 -9.03
N LEU A 166 -0.63 0.74 -9.44
CA LEU A 166 0.38 0.00 -10.21
C LEU A 166 1.04 -1.12 -9.39
N GLN A 167 1.30 -0.90 -8.11
CA GLN A 167 1.96 -1.89 -7.24
C GLN A 167 0.97 -2.97 -6.73
N ASN A 168 -0.31 -2.63 -6.59
CA ASN A 168 -1.37 -3.55 -6.20
C ASN A 168 -1.54 -4.72 -7.18
N PHE A 169 -1.25 -4.53 -8.46
CA PHE A 169 -1.32 -5.61 -9.45
C PHE A 169 -0.30 -6.73 -9.15
N PRO A 170 1.02 -6.45 -9.01
CA PRO A 170 1.99 -7.36 -8.43
C PRO A 170 1.52 -8.06 -7.16
N GLU A 171 0.97 -7.32 -6.20
CA GLU A 171 0.54 -7.84 -4.91
C GLU A 171 -0.62 -8.84 -5.04
N GLY A 172 -1.67 -8.48 -5.79
CA GLY A 172 -2.80 -9.37 -6.04
C GLY A 172 -2.38 -10.69 -6.72
N ALA A 173 -1.42 -10.63 -7.65
CA ALA A 173 -0.82 -11.82 -8.25
C ALA A 173 -0.03 -12.64 -7.22
N ALA A 174 0.74 -11.97 -6.36
CA ALA A 174 1.53 -12.58 -5.30
C ALA A 174 0.67 -13.27 -4.23
N VAL A 175 -0.54 -12.79 -3.94
CA VAL A 175 -1.48 -13.46 -3.02
C VAL A 175 -2.08 -14.71 -3.67
N SER A 176 -2.64 -14.54 -4.86
CA SER A 176 -3.53 -15.51 -5.47
C SER A 176 -2.80 -16.70 -6.11
N VAL A 177 -1.63 -16.47 -6.70
CA VAL A 177 -0.88 -17.52 -7.42
C VAL A 177 -0.32 -18.58 -6.48
N PRO A 178 0.27 -18.27 -5.31
CA PRO A 178 0.67 -19.29 -4.34
C PRO A 178 -0.51 -20.15 -3.88
N LEU A 179 -1.68 -19.56 -3.62
CA LEU A 179 -2.89 -20.32 -3.28
C LEU A 179 -3.28 -21.29 -4.39
N ARG A 180 -3.17 -20.84 -5.65
CA ARG A 180 -3.43 -21.66 -6.82
C ARG A 180 -2.45 -22.83 -6.94
N ARG A 181 -1.17 -22.62 -6.59
CA ARG A 181 -0.13 -23.67 -6.55
C ARG A 181 -0.37 -24.66 -5.42
N GLU A 182 -0.88 -24.21 -4.28
CA GLU A 182 -1.26 -25.04 -3.13
C GLU A 182 -2.54 -25.87 -3.35
N GLY A 183 -3.14 -25.80 -4.55
CA GLY A 183 -4.25 -26.66 -4.95
C GLY A 183 -5.63 -26.02 -4.85
N PHE A 184 -5.73 -24.73 -4.52
CA PHE A 184 -7.02 -24.02 -4.51
C PHE A 184 -7.57 -23.91 -5.94
N SER A 185 -8.90 -23.89 -6.07
CA SER A 185 -9.55 -23.66 -7.37
C SER A 185 -9.25 -22.25 -7.88
N ARG A 186 -9.39 -22.00 -9.20
CA ARG A 186 -9.16 -20.67 -9.79
C ARG A 186 -10.01 -19.61 -9.09
N LEU A 187 -11.30 -19.90 -8.94
CA LEU A 187 -12.24 -18.99 -8.30
C LEU A 187 -11.87 -18.75 -6.84
N LYS A 188 -11.54 -19.79 -6.08
CA LYS A 188 -11.17 -19.63 -4.67
C LYS A 188 -9.90 -18.79 -4.51
N SER A 189 -8.89 -19.03 -5.35
CA SER A 189 -7.62 -18.28 -5.34
C SER A 189 -7.83 -16.81 -5.69
N PHE A 190 -8.65 -16.54 -6.72
CA PHE A 190 -9.05 -15.19 -7.10
C PHE A 190 -9.84 -14.49 -5.99
N THR A 191 -10.83 -15.17 -5.39
CA THR A 191 -11.64 -14.61 -4.32
C THR A 191 -10.79 -14.18 -3.14
N TYR A 192 -9.85 -15.02 -2.68
CA TYR A 192 -8.94 -14.62 -1.60
C TYR A 192 -7.99 -13.50 -2.02
N GLY A 193 -7.47 -13.54 -3.25
CA GLY A 193 -6.55 -12.51 -3.75
C GLY A 193 -7.18 -11.14 -3.88
N GLN A 194 -8.43 -11.01 -4.34
CA GLN A 194 -9.08 -9.71 -4.41
C GLN A 194 -9.63 -9.27 -3.04
N LEU A 195 -10.05 -10.22 -2.19
CA LEU A 195 -10.53 -9.91 -0.85
C LEU A 195 -9.43 -9.34 0.04
N SER A 196 -8.14 -9.57 -0.27
CA SER A 196 -7.07 -8.95 0.50
C SER A 196 -7.09 -7.42 0.35
N GLY A 197 -7.38 -6.90 -0.84
CA GLY A 197 -7.44 -5.46 -1.12
C GLY A 197 -8.82 -4.80 -0.88
N VAL A 198 -9.86 -5.56 -0.52
CA VAL A 198 -11.21 -4.97 -0.35
C VAL A 198 -11.31 -3.95 0.78
N VAL A 199 -10.30 -3.91 1.66
CA VAL A 199 -10.22 -2.94 2.74
C VAL A 199 -9.75 -1.57 2.27
N GLU A 200 -9.11 -1.45 1.10
CA GLU A 200 -8.59 -0.17 0.60
C GLU A 200 -9.71 0.87 0.41
N PRO A 201 -10.87 0.55 -0.22
CA PRO A 201 -11.98 1.51 -0.33
C PRO A 201 -12.55 1.96 1.01
N ILE A 202 -12.60 1.04 1.98
CA ILE A 202 -13.09 1.33 3.32
C ILE A 202 -12.11 2.27 4.04
N ALA A 203 -10.83 1.94 4.02
CA ALA A 203 -9.76 2.75 4.60
C ALA A 203 -9.63 4.11 3.90
N GLY A 204 -9.84 4.19 2.58
CA GLY A 204 -9.82 5.44 1.82
C GLY A 204 -10.93 6.39 2.20
N VAL A 205 -12.17 5.90 2.33
CA VAL A 205 -13.28 6.72 2.81
C VAL A 205 -13.02 7.19 4.25
N LEU A 206 -12.54 6.29 5.12
CA LEU A 206 -12.19 6.66 6.50
C LEU A 206 -11.05 7.69 6.55
N GLY A 207 -10.02 7.54 5.71
CA GLY A 207 -8.91 8.48 5.60
C GLY A 207 -9.36 9.86 5.14
N ALA A 208 -10.21 9.92 4.13
CA ALA A 208 -10.81 11.18 3.66
C ALA A 208 -11.67 11.83 4.76
N LEU A 209 -12.45 11.04 5.50
CA LEU A 209 -13.25 11.53 6.63
C LEU A 209 -12.40 12.05 7.79
N LEU A 210 -11.28 11.39 8.09
CA LEU A 210 -10.34 11.77 9.13
C LEU A 210 -9.79 13.19 8.93
N VAL A 211 -9.57 13.61 7.69
CA VAL A 211 -9.13 14.98 7.36
C VAL A 211 -10.08 16.05 7.92
N PHE A 212 -11.38 15.80 7.87
CA PHE A 212 -12.38 16.74 8.40
C PHE A 212 -12.39 16.81 9.93
N LEU A 213 -11.95 15.74 10.60
CA LEU A 213 -12.02 15.62 12.05
C LEU A 213 -10.76 16.15 12.76
N VAL A 214 -9.59 16.06 12.12
CA VAL A 214 -8.30 16.30 12.80
C VAL A 214 -7.28 17.07 11.97
N LYS A 215 -7.66 18.22 11.38
CA LYS A 215 -6.76 19.05 10.55
C LYS A 215 -5.36 19.30 11.15
N PRO A 216 -5.21 19.67 12.45
CA PRO A 216 -3.88 19.88 13.02
C PRO A 216 -3.01 18.61 13.12
N LEU A 217 -3.64 17.43 13.05
CA LEU A 217 -2.95 16.14 13.07
C LEU A 217 -2.65 15.59 11.67
N LEU A 218 -3.01 16.30 10.59
CA LEU A 218 -2.78 15.82 9.23
C LEU A 218 -1.31 15.54 8.91
N PRO A 219 -0.35 16.42 9.26
CA PRO A 219 1.08 16.12 9.11
C PRO A 219 1.48 14.82 9.81
N TYR A 220 0.97 14.59 11.02
CA TYR A 220 1.23 13.35 11.77
C TYR A 220 0.59 12.13 11.11
N ALA A 221 -0.62 12.26 10.55
CA ALA A 221 -1.34 11.17 9.90
C ALA A 221 -0.67 10.74 8.59
N LEU A 222 -0.21 11.69 7.77
CA LEU A 222 0.55 11.42 6.55
C LEU A 222 1.88 10.74 6.87
N ALA A 223 2.62 11.28 7.85
CA ALA A 223 3.87 10.68 8.30
C ALA A 223 3.65 9.28 8.92
N PHE A 224 2.55 9.08 9.64
CA PHE A 224 2.13 7.77 10.15
C PHE A 224 1.89 6.77 9.03
N ALA A 225 1.17 7.16 7.98
CA ALA A 225 0.95 6.29 6.82
C ALA A 225 2.28 5.93 6.14
N ALA A 226 3.20 6.87 5.99
CA ALA A 226 4.54 6.62 5.45
C ALA A 226 5.35 5.64 6.31
N GLY A 227 5.34 5.82 7.63
CA GLY A 227 6.04 4.93 8.56
C GLY A 227 5.51 3.51 8.54
N ALA A 228 4.18 3.36 8.50
CA ALA A 228 3.52 2.07 8.33
C ALA A 228 3.91 1.42 6.99
N MET A 229 3.88 2.18 5.89
CA MET A 229 4.22 1.68 4.56
C MET A 229 5.68 1.21 4.46
N ILE A 230 6.64 1.98 5.00
CA ILE A 230 8.05 1.58 5.04
C ILE A 230 8.25 0.32 5.88
N TYR A 231 7.56 0.19 7.02
CA TYR A 231 7.63 -1.02 7.83
C TYR A 231 7.22 -2.25 7.02
N VAL A 232 6.09 -2.22 6.30
CA VAL A 232 5.62 -3.32 5.44
C VAL A 232 6.64 -3.66 4.35
N VAL A 233 7.22 -2.64 3.70
CA VAL A 233 8.19 -2.88 2.63
C VAL A 233 9.42 -3.63 3.14
N VAL A 234 9.93 -3.22 4.29
CA VAL A 234 11.14 -3.79 4.88
C VAL A 234 10.88 -5.17 5.48
N GLU A 235 9.76 -5.34 6.18
CA GLU A 235 9.42 -6.61 6.85
C GLU A 235 8.99 -7.69 5.84
N GLU A 236 8.29 -7.30 4.77
CA GLU A 236 7.66 -8.28 3.88
C GLU A 236 8.14 -8.22 2.43
N LEU A 237 7.94 -7.10 1.74
CA LEU A 237 8.09 -7.07 0.28
C LEU A 237 9.53 -7.28 -0.17
N ILE A 238 10.49 -6.59 0.46
CA ILE A 238 11.91 -6.77 0.15
C ILE A 238 12.34 -8.22 0.46
N PRO A 239 12.14 -8.76 1.68
CA PRO A 239 12.47 -10.15 1.97
C PRO A 239 11.81 -11.17 1.06
N GLU A 240 10.53 -11.00 0.70
CA GLU A 240 9.83 -11.92 -0.20
C GLU A 240 10.36 -11.86 -1.63
N SER A 241 10.60 -10.66 -2.15
CA SER A 241 11.15 -10.47 -3.50
C SER A 241 12.55 -11.07 -3.67
N GLN A 242 13.31 -11.18 -2.58
CA GLN A 242 14.67 -11.74 -2.58
C GLN A 242 14.73 -13.23 -2.26
N ARG A 243 13.58 -13.92 -2.22
CA ARG A 243 13.60 -15.37 -1.97
C ARG A 243 14.09 -16.14 -3.18
N GLY A 244 14.90 -17.17 -2.92
CA GLY A 244 15.50 -18.02 -3.95
C GLY A 244 16.91 -17.58 -4.31
N ASP A 245 17.43 -18.12 -5.41
CA ASP A 245 18.84 -17.96 -5.79
C ASP A 245 19.10 -16.73 -6.67
N GLU A 246 18.07 -15.95 -6.98
CA GLU A 246 18.15 -14.83 -7.94
C GLU A 246 17.52 -13.56 -7.32
N THR A 247 18.37 -12.62 -6.95
CA THR A 247 18.04 -11.37 -6.25
C THR A 247 18.20 -10.12 -7.11
N ASP A 248 18.85 -10.25 -8.27
CA ASP A 248 19.15 -9.11 -9.15
C ASP A 248 17.87 -8.53 -9.75
N LEU A 249 16.93 -9.37 -10.16
CA LEU A 249 15.63 -8.92 -10.66
C LEU A 249 14.76 -8.25 -9.60
N SER A 250 14.86 -8.64 -8.33
CA SER A 250 14.21 -7.92 -7.24
C SER A 250 14.77 -6.50 -7.15
N THR A 251 16.10 -6.37 -7.17
CA THR A 251 16.79 -5.07 -7.11
C THR A 251 16.46 -4.18 -8.32
N ILE A 252 16.47 -4.75 -9.54
CA ILE A 252 16.08 -4.06 -10.77
C ILE A 252 14.60 -3.63 -10.69
N GLY A 253 13.73 -4.50 -10.19
CA GLY A 253 12.33 -4.20 -9.95
C GLY A 253 12.18 -3.00 -9.03
N THR A 254 12.86 -3.00 -7.89
CA THR A 254 12.84 -1.90 -6.92
C THR A 254 13.33 -0.59 -7.53
N LEU A 255 14.45 -0.61 -8.25
CA LEU A 255 14.95 0.57 -8.96
C LEU A 255 13.93 1.10 -9.97
N PHE A 256 13.31 0.21 -10.74
CA PHE A 256 12.32 0.59 -11.75
C PHE A 256 11.04 1.13 -11.11
N GLY A 257 10.48 0.46 -10.11
CA GLY A 257 9.28 0.89 -9.39
C GLY A 257 9.47 2.22 -8.68
N PHE A 258 10.61 2.40 -8.00
CA PHE A 258 10.99 3.67 -7.40
C PHE A 258 11.06 4.79 -8.45
N SER A 259 11.70 4.52 -9.60
CA SER A 259 11.84 5.51 -10.68
C SER A 259 10.48 5.87 -11.30
N VAL A 260 9.58 4.89 -11.45
CA VAL A 260 8.22 5.13 -11.95
C VAL A 260 7.45 6.00 -10.97
N MET A 261 7.47 5.69 -9.68
CA MET A 261 6.76 6.49 -8.68
C MET A 261 7.35 7.89 -8.54
N MET A 262 8.68 8.02 -8.53
CA MET A 262 9.35 9.32 -8.56
C MET A 262 8.95 10.13 -9.79
N LEU A 263 8.86 9.51 -10.97
CA LEU A 263 8.38 10.17 -12.18
C LEU A 263 6.93 10.61 -12.05
N LEU A 264 6.05 9.74 -11.54
CA LEU A 264 4.63 10.07 -11.34
C LEU A 264 4.49 11.27 -10.40
N ASP A 265 5.23 11.27 -9.30
CA ASP A 265 5.17 12.35 -8.31
C ASP A 265 5.77 13.64 -8.87
N VAL A 266 7.03 13.64 -9.33
CA VAL A 266 7.72 14.87 -9.80
C VAL A 266 7.12 15.45 -11.08
N ALA A 267 6.53 14.62 -11.95
CA ALA A 267 5.95 15.10 -13.21
C ALA A 267 4.49 15.55 -13.08
N LEU A 268 3.75 15.03 -12.09
CA LEU A 268 2.32 15.33 -11.93
C LEU A 268 2.04 16.20 -10.71
N GLY A 269 2.84 16.13 -9.65
CA GLY A 269 2.72 16.89 -8.40
C GLY A 269 3.75 18.00 -8.31
#